data_AF-A0A926AF38-F1
#
_entry.id   AF-A0A926AF38-F1
#
_cell.length_a   1.000
_cell.length_b   1.000
_cell.length_c   1.000
_cell.angle_alpha   90.00
_cell.angle_beta   90.00
_cell.angle_gamma   90.00
#
_symmetry.space_group_name_H-M   'P 1'
#
loop_
_entity.id
_entity.type
_entity.pdbx_description
1 polymer ?
#
loop_
_entity_poly.entity_id
_entity_poly.type
_entity_poly.pdbx_seq_one_letter_code
_entity_poly.pdbx_strand_id
1 'polypeptide(L)'
;MEIGHLTQIKRRYTTVDRATDYIIAVGWDARALDKAKWFEAHVTVTDEKTNRALKLPRELATYRIGEIEHTFREYVALDFGGDREAAIDHLTDTIYRRLHQFIERGH
;
A
#
# COMPACT_ATOMS: atom_id res chain seq x y z
N MET A 1 19.83 6.61 -2.48
CA MET A 1 19.21 5.70 -1.50
C MET A 1 18.69 4.52 -2.29
N GLU A 2 19.45 3.43 -2.31
CA GLU A 2 19.01 2.17 -2.88
C GLU A 2 17.88 1.65 -2.00
N ILE A 3 16.67 1.57 -2.55
CA ILE A 3 15.54 0.98 -1.85
C ILE A 3 15.84 -0.52 -1.82
N GLY A 4 16.41 -1.00 -0.70
CA GLY A 4 16.63 -2.43 -0.48
C GLY A 4 15.35 -3.22 -0.75
N HIS A 5 15.49 -4.47 -1.24
CA HIS A 5 14.40 -5.36 -1.67
C HIS A 5 13.07 -5.17 -0.90
N LEU A 6 12.21 -4.28 -1.38
CA LEU A 6 10.83 -4.20 -0.89
C LEU A 6 10.05 -5.35 -1.51
N THR A 7 9.27 -6.03 -0.67
CA THR A 7 8.19 -6.86 -1.17
C THR A 7 7.09 -5.94 -1.68
N GLN A 8 6.55 -6.20 -2.86
CA GLN A 8 5.51 -5.35 -3.46
C GLN A 8 4.39 -6.16 -4.07
N ILE A 9 3.18 -5.61 -4.01
CA ILE A 9 2.02 -6.05 -4.77
C ILE A 9 1.68 -4.94 -5.76
N LYS A 10 1.29 -5.33 -6.98
CA LYS A 10 0.80 -4.40 -8.00
C LYS A 10 -0.64 -4.74 -8.34
N ARG A 11 -1.49 -3.73 -8.47
CA ARG A 11 -2.85 -3.87 -8.99
C ARG A 11 -3.11 -2.83 -10.06
N ARG A 12 -3.85 -3.25 -11.09
CA ARG A 12 -4.38 -2.34 -12.10
C ARG A 12 -5.68 -1.74 -11.59
N TYR A 13 -5.84 -0.44 -11.78
CA TYR A 13 -7.05 0.29 -11.51
C TYR A 13 -7.48 1.06 -12.77
N THR A 14 -8.69 0.80 -13.25
CA THR A 14 -9.31 1.55 -14.34
C THR A 14 -10.26 2.57 -13.74
N THR A 15 -10.15 3.84 -14.13
CA THR A 15 -11.03 4.89 -13.63
C THR A 15 -12.50 4.61 -13.94
N VAL A 16 -13.43 5.17 -13.16
CA VAL A 16 -14.87 4.91 -13.34
C VAL A 16 -15.37 5.36 -14.71
N ASP A 17 -14.84 6.48 -15.22
CA ASP A 17 -15.12 6.98 -16.57
C ASP A 17 -14.44 6.16 -17.68
N ARG A 18 -13.61 5.18 -17.30
CA ARG A 18 -12.79 4.32 -18.18
C ARG A 18 -11.82 5.09 -19.09
N ALA A 19 -11.47 6.32 -18.72
CA ALA A 19 -10.58 7.15 -19.51
C ALA A 19 -9.10 6.81 -19.29
N THR A 20 -8.72 6.33 -18.10
CA THR A 20 -7.31 6.08 -17.74
C THR A 20 -7.15 4.79 -16.93
N ASP A 21 -6.09 4.05 -17.26
CA ASP A 21 -5.64 2.90 -16.50
C ASP A 21 -4.39 3.26 -15.71
N TYR A 22 -4.39 2.93 -14.43
CA TYR A 22 -3.27 3.13 -13.52
C TYR A 22 -2.76 1.79 -13.01
N ILE A 23 -1.44 1.65 -12.91
CA ILE A 23 -0.77 0.60 -12.17
C ILE A 23 -0.38 1.17 -10.81
N ILE A 24 -0.99 0.62 -9.76
CA ILE A 24 -0.71 0.97 -8.37
C ILE A 24 0.21 -0.10 -7.80
N ALA A 25 1.39 0.29 -7.32
CA ALA A 25 2.29 -0.60 -6.61
C ALA A 25 2.38 -0.19 -5.14
N VAL A 26 2.20 -1.15 -4.24
CA VAL A 26 2.32 -0.98 -2.79
C VAL A 26 3.44 -1.90 -2.31
N GLY A 27 4.49 -1.33 -1.73
CA GLY A 27 5.66 -2.07 -1.27
C GLY A 27 6.01 -1.83 0.20
N TRP A 28 6.52 -2.85 0.88
CA TRP A 28 6.92 -2.81 2.28
C TRP A 28 8.17 -3.66 2.53
N ASP A 29 8.85 -3.43 3.66
CA ASP A 29 10.00 -4.24 4.08
C ASP A 29 9.53 -5.48 4.84
N ALA A 30 9.41 -6.61 4.13
CA ALA A 30 8.96 -7.86 4.73
C ALA A 30 9.92 -8.43 5.80
N ARG A 31 11.19 -8.03 5.81
CA ARG A 31 12.20 -8.52 6.77
C ARG A 31 12.10 -7.78 8.10
N ALA A 32 11.78 -6.48 8.04
CA ALA A 32 11.62 -5.65 9.23
C ALA A 32 10.19 -5.67 9.79
N LEU A 33 9.19 -6.01 8.96
CA LEU A 33 7.78 -5.84 9.29
C LEU A 33 7.35 -6.49 10.60
N ASP A 34 7.70 -7.75 10.84
CA ASP A 34 7.25 -8.49 12.02
C ASP A 34 7.66 -7.83 13.36
N LYS A 35 8.76 -7.07 13.36
CA LYS A 35 9.27 -6.34 14.53
C LYS A 35 8.82 -4.89 14.57
N ALA A 36 8.25 -4.38 13.47
CA ALA A 36 7.79 -3.01 13.39
C ALA A 36 6.47 -2.85 14.16
N LYS A 37 6.28 -1.69 14.79
CA LYS A 37 4.97 -1.28 15.34
C LYS A 37 4.01 -0.77 14.27
N TRP A 38 4.57 -0.45 13.10
CA TRP A 38 3.84 0.12 11.99
C TRP A 38 4.11 -0.71 10.75
N PHE A 39 3.04 -1.08 10.05
CA PHE A 39 3.10 -1.43 8.64
C PHE A 39 3.35 -0.15 7.85
N GLU A 40 4.60 0.06 7.44
CA GLU A 40 5.00 1.16 6.56
C GLU A 40 5.02 0.68 5.10
N ALA A 41 4.16 1.27 4.29
CA ALA A 41 4.02 0.97 2.87
C ALA A 41 4.40 2.18 2.02
N HIS A 42 5.23 1.95 1.02
CA HIS A 42 5.55 2.89 -0.03
C HIS A 42 4.67 2.63 -1.23
N VAL A 43 4.06 3.70 -1.74
CA VAL A 43 3.10 3.62 -2.84
C VAL A 43 3.64 4.36 -4.05
N THR A 44 3.51 3.73 -5.21
CA THR A 44 3.66 4.39 -6.51
C THR A 44 2.41 4.14 -7.35
N VAL A 45 2.04 5.15 -8.12
CA VAL A 45 0.93 5.08 -9.08
C VAL A 45 1.47 5.55 -10.42
N THR A 46 1.27 4.75 -11.45
CA THR A 46 1.78 5.03 -12.79
C THR A 46 0.66 4.88 -13.81
N ASP A 47 0.47 5.87 -14.68
CA ASP A 47 -0.40 5.75 -15.85
C ASP A 47 0.15 4.64 -16.77
N GLU A 48 -0.65 3.62 -17.05
CA GLU A 48 -0.25 2.43 -17.82
C GLU A 48 0.12 2.78 -19.26
N LYS A 49 -0.55 3.78 -19.86
CA LYS A 49 -0.34 4.17 -21.26
C LYS A 49 0.86 5.08 -21.43
N THR A 50 1.02 6.06 -20.55
CA THR A 50 2.09 7.06 -20.67
C THR A 50 3.34 6.72 -19.85
N ASN A 51 3.25 5.71 -18.99
CA ASN A 51 4.27 5.31 -18.03
C ASN A 51 4.72 6.48 -17.12
N ARG A 52 3.85 7.49 -16.94
CA ARG A 52 4.12 8.64 -16.08
C ARG A 52 3.65 8.34 -14.66
N ALA A 53 4.54 8.59 -13.70
CA ALA A 53 4.20 8.49 -12.30
C ALA A 53 3.27 9.64 -11.89
N LEU A 54 2.17 9.31 -11.22
CA LEU A 54 1.27 10.28 -10.61
C LEU A 54 1.94 10.86 -9.35
N LYS A 55 1.87 12.19 -9.18
CA LYS A 55 2.44 12.85 -8.01
C LYS A 55 1.50 12.71 -6.81
N LEU A 56 1.78 11.72 -5.97
CA LEU A 56 1.03 11.53 -4.73
C LEU A 56 1.44 12.55 -3.66
N PRO A 57 0.49 13.06 -2.84
CA PRO A 57 0.84 13.75 -1.61
C PRO A 57 1.56 12.79 -0.67
N ARG A 58 2.42 13.33 0.21
CA ARG A 58 3.28 12.53 1.10
C ARG A 58 2.51 11.49 1.91
N GLU A 59 1.31 11.83 2.36
CA GLU A 59 0.45 10.97 3.17
C GLU A 59 -0.12 9.76 2.40
N LEU A 60 -0.18 9.84 1.07
CA LEU A 60 -0.58 8.73 0.20
C LEU A 60 0.62 8.00 -0.40
N ALA A 61 1.74 8.69 -0.58
CA ALA A 61 2.99 8.12 -1.07
C ALA A 61 3.67 7.20 -0.04
N THR A 62 3.49 7.49 1.25
CA THR A 62 3.98 6.64 2.35
C THR A 62 2.89 6.50 3.39
N TYR A 63 2.36 5.29 3.49
CA TYR A 63 1.26 4.97 4.36
C TYR A 63 1.76 4.20 5.57
N ARG A 64 1.31 4.57 6.77
CA ARG A 64 1.66 3.90 8.02
C ARG A 64 0.38 3.48 8.73
N ILE A 65 0.21 2.18 8.93
CA ILE A 65 -0.93 1.60 9.66
C ILE A 65 -0.38 0.73 10.77
N GLY A 66 -0.94 0.83 11.96
CA GLY A 66 -0.53 -0.02 13.07
C GLY A 66 -1.00 0.56 14.39
N GLU A 67 -0.65 -0.14 15.45
CA GLU A 67 -0.94 0.25 16.81
C GLU A 67 0.36 0.58 17.54
N ILE A 68 0.33 1.58 18.41
CA ILE A 68 1.52 1.96 19.20
C ILE A 68 1.90 0.85 20.19
N GLU A 69 0.90 0.08 20.62
CA GLU A 69 1.00 -0.89 21.71
C GLU A 69 1.64 -2.20 21.25
N HIS A 70 1.22 -2.71 20.08
CA HIS A 70 1.61 -4.03 19.58
C HIS A 70 2.54 -3.93 18.37
N THR A 71 3.49 -4.86 18.27
CA THR A 71 4.21 -5.11 17.01
C THR A 71 3.26 -5.70 15.97
N PHE A 72 3.62 -5.61 14.70
CA PHE A 72 2.83 -6.18 13.61
C PHE A 72 2.59 -7.68 13.81
N ARG A 73 3.60 -8.42 14.30
CA ARG A 73 3.42 -9.85 14.63
C ARG A 73 2.36 -10.07 15.70
N GLU A 74 2.35 -9.26 16.76
CA GLU A 74 1.37 -9.36 17.84
C GLU A 74 -0.04 -8.99 17.35
N TYR A 75 -0.15 -7.90 16.58
CA TYR A 75 -1.39 -7.53 15.89
C TYR A 75 -1.94 -8.68 15.03
N VAL A 76 -1.10 -9.32 14.21
CA VAL A 76 -1.50 -10.48 13.40
C VAL A 76 -1.96 -11.65 14.27
N ALA A 77 -1.27 -11.91 15.38
CA ALA A 77 -1.63 -13.00 16.29
C ALA A 77 -2.98 -12.76 16.97
N LEU A 78 -3.24 -11.52 17.41
CA LEU A 78 -4.44 -11.14 18.16
C LEU A 78 -5.66 -11.01 17.24
N ASP A 79 -5.55 -10.27 16.14
CA ASP A 79 -6.70 -9.85 15.33
C ASP A 79 -6.93 -10.73 14.10
N PHE A 80 -5.90 -11.44 13.64
CA PHE A 80 -5.94 -12.28 12.43
C PHE A 80 -5.67 -13.76 12.73
N GLY A 81 -5.61 -14.15 14.01
CA GLY A 81 -5.39 -15.54 14.41
C GLY A 81 -4.05 -16.12 13.93
N GLY A 82 -3.05 -15.25 13.71
CA GLY A 82 -1.75 -15.64 13.15
C GLY A 82 -1.67 -15.62 11.62
N ASP A 83 -2.76 -15.31 10.92
CA ASP A 83 -2.77 -15.21 9.46
C ASP A 83 -2.15 -13.90 8.97
N ARG A 84 -0.86 -13.97 8.67
CA ARG A 84 -0.07 -12.83 8.19
C ARG A 84 -0.49 -12.35 6.80
N GLU A 85 -0.89 -13.26 5.92
CA GLU A 85 -1.28 -12.90 4.56
C GLU A 85 -2.61 -12.15 4.58
N ALA A 86 -3.60 -12.65 5.34
CA ALA A 86 -4.87 -11.97 5.53
C ALA A 86 -4.70 -10.56 6.12
N ALA A 87 -3.78 -10.37 7.06
CA ALA A 87 -3.48 -9.05 7.61
C ALA A 87 -2.88 -8.09 6.57
N ILE A 88 -1.91 -8.54 5.80
CA ILE A 88 -1.29 -7.74 4.73
C ILE A 88 -2.33 -7.39 3.65
N ASP A 89 -3.16 -8.35 3.26
CA ASP A 89 -4.24 -8.13 2.29
C ASP A 89 -5.23 -7.08 2.80
N HIS A 90 -5.67 -7.19 4.05
CA HIS A 90 -6.55 -6.20 4.68
C HIS A 90 -5.96 -4.78 4.65
N LEU A 91 -4.68 -4.64 5.01
CA LEU A 91 -3.99 -3.36 5.07
C LEU A 91 -3.75 -2.78 3.67
N THR A 92 -3.34 -3.60 2.71
CA THR A 92 -3.13 -3.17 1.33
C THR A 92 -4.45 -2.81 0.64
N ASP A 93 -5.54 -3.55 0.87
CA ASP A 93 -6.87 -3.21 0.38
C ASP A 93 -7.34 -1.83 0.87
N THR A 94 -7.05 -1.51 2.14
CA THR A 94 -7.33 -0.18 2.69
C THR A 94 -6.56 0.92 1.96
N ILE A 95 -5.29 0.67 1.63
CA ILE A 95 -4.46 1.60 0.83
C ILE A 95 -5.05 1.78 -0.57
N TYR A 96 -5.35 0.68 -1.28
CA TYR A 96 -5.94 0.73 -2.62
C TYR A 96 -7.24 1.53 -2.65
N ARG A 97 -8.15 1.29 -1.70
CA ARG A 97 -9.41 2.03 -1.61
C ARG A 97 -9.19 3.54 -1.48
N ARG A 98 -8.22 3.98 -0.67
CA ARG A 98 -7.89 5.41 -0.52
C ARG A 98 -7.29 6.00 -1.80
N LEU A 99 -6.42 5.24 -2.48
CA LEU A 99 -5.82 5.67 -3.74
C LEU A 99 -6.85 5.78 -4.86
N HIS A 100 -7.78 4.83 -4.96
CA HIS A 100 -8.88 4.90 -5.93
C HIS A 100 -9.70 6.17 -5.70
N GLN A 101 -10.08 6.47 -4.45
CA GLN A 101 -10.79 7.71 -4.12
C GLN A 101 -10.00 8.98 -4.46
N PHE A 102 -8.68 8.96 -4.32
CA PHE A 102 -7.83 10.09 -4.69
C PHE A 102 -7.78 10.28 -6.21
N ILE A 103 -7.56 9.20 -6.96
CA ILE A 103 -7.51 9.20 -8.43
C ILE A 103 -8.84 9.69 -9.01
N GLU A 104 -9.97 9.18 -8.51
CA GLU A 104 -11.31 9.54 -8.99
C GLU A 104 -11.69 11.00 -8.71
N ARG A 105 -11.01 11.67 -7.78
CA ARG A 105 -11.20 13.11 -7.54
C ARG A 105 -10.44 14.00 -8.54
N GLY A 106 -9.65 13.42 -9.45
CA GLY A 106 -8.97 14.14 -10.54
C GLY A 106 -7.68 14.85 -10.12
N HIS A 107 -6.97 14.31 -9.13
CA HIS A 107 -5.68 14.85 -8.67
C HIS A 107 -4.48 14.29 -9.42
#